data_AF-A0A1V5X278-F1
#
_entry.id   AF-A0A1V5X278-F1
#
_cell.length_a   1.000
_cell.length_b   1.000
_cell.length_c   1.000
_cell.angle_alpha   90.00
_cell.angle_beta   90.00
_cell.angle_gamma   90.00
#
_symmetry.space_group_name_H-M   'P 1'
#
loop_
_entity.id
_entity.type
_entity.pdbx_description
1 polymer ?
#
loop_
_entity_poly.entity_id
_entity_poly.type
_entity_poly.pdbx_seq_one_letter_code
_entity_poly.pdbx_strand_id
1 'polypeptide(L)'
;MNNNPKEIIQLRQVIYDSGIVAAEADDIAASQDLDDVTGYAGATETDNTLTLAAIAARIEHPRNVVITVTAGGGLTGGAKFAVYGTGLQGVKVREEFTYVTSAAAITGNVPFLTVDRVSVWGCEGTLTTDDVVTVGVGAKIGLPRGLDEEVVDIIKERFNGVEIAPSGTLNRQYGTYTPASTLDGTKALELWYTTKKVLTW
;
A
#
# COMPACT_ATOMS: atom_id res chain seq x y z
N MET A 1 -35.05 -26.24 -6.31
CA MET A 1 -34.62 -25.43 -5.15
C MET A 1 -33.71 -24.34 -5.68
N ASN A 2 -34.02 -23.08 -5.39
CA ASN A 2 -33.24 -21.96 -5.91
C ASN A 2 -31.99 -21.82 -5.02
N ASN A 3 -30.87 -22.42 -5.44
CA ASN A 3 -29.62 -22.46 -4.70
C ASN A 3 -28.83 -21.14 -4.81
N ASN A 4 -29.51 -20.00 -4.86
CA ASN A 4 -28.81 -18.72 -4.83
C ASN A 4 -28.30 -18.50 -3.41
N PRO A 5 -26.98 -18.28 -3.23
CA PRO A 5 -26.43 -18.01 -1.92
C PRO A 5 -27.10 -16.75 -1.35
N LYS A 6 -27.44 -16.77 -0.06
CA LYS A 6 -27.98 -15.59 0.61
C LYS A 6 -26.84 -14.57 0.79
N GLU A 7 -27.10 -13.31 0.51
CA GLU A 7 -26.10 -12.25 0.60
C GLU A 7 -26.57 -11.16 1.58
N ILE A 8 -25.65 -10.61 2.37
CA ILE A 8 -25.87 -9.39 3.15
C ILE A 8 -25.17 -8.26 2.42
N ILE A 9 -25.93 -7.21 2.08
CA ILE A 9 -25.38 -5.96 1.53
C ILE A 9 -25.48 -4.89 2.61
N GLN A 10 -24.35 -4.25 2.93
CA GLN A 10 -24.27 -3.18 3.92
C GLN A 10 -23.80 -1.89 3.26
N LEU A 11 -24.51 -0.79 3.53
CA LEU A 11 -24.04 0.56 3.22
C LEU A 11 -23.09 1.02 4.33
N ARG A 12 -21.91 1.49 3.94
CA ARG A 12 -20.87 2.02 4.82
C ARG A 12 -20.58 3.47 4.44
N GLN A 13 -20.11 4.24 5.42
CA GLN A 13 -19.56 5.57 5.22
C GLN A 13 -18.15 5.61 5.81
N VAL A 14 -17.24 6.26 5.10
CA VAL A 14 -15.93 6.63 5.63
C VAL A 14 -15.67 8.10 5.35
N ILE A 15 -15.04 8.78 6.30
CA ILE A 15 -14.68 10.19 6.22
C ILE A 15 -13.17 10.28 6.47
N TYR A 16 -12.49 10.95 5.57
CA TYR A 16 -11.09 11.37 5.68
C TYR A 16 -11.14 12.88 5.85
N ASP A 17 -11.01 13.37 7.07
CA ASP A 17 -11.40 14.71 7.54
C ASP A 17 -10.38 15.81 7.20
N SER A 18 -9.09 15.48 7.14
CA SER A 18 -8.01 16.28 6.52
C SER A 18 -6.71 15.49 6.68
N GLY A 19 -5.81 15.51 5.69
CA GLY A 19 -4.53 14.79 5.73
C GLY A 19 -4.33 13.77 4.61
N ILE A 20 -5.37 13.45 3.83
CA ILE A 20 -5.20 12.50 2.73
C ILE A 20 -4.59 13.20 1.50
N VAL A 21 -3.34 12.86 1.18
CA VAL A 21 -2.67 13.29 -0.06
C VAL A 21 -2.64 12.15 -1.08
N ALA A 22 -2.47 12.50 -2.36
CA ALA A 22 -2.54 11.56 -3.48
C ALA A 22 -1.43 10.50 -3.44
N ALA A 23 -0.24 10.84 -2.97
CA ALA A 23 0.85 9.92 -2.68
C ALA A 23 1.87 10.64 -1.80
N GLU A 24 2.55 9.90 -0.94
CA GLU A 24 3.72 10.42 -0.23
C GLU A 24 4.90 9.52 -0.55
N ALA A 25 5.96 10.11 -1.09
CA ALA A 25 7.16 9.38 -1.44
C ALA A 25 7.95 8.90 -0.20
N ASP A 26 7.75 9.57 0.95
CA ASP A 26 8.60 9.45 2.14
C ASP A 26 7.81 9.18 3.45
N ASP A 27 6.51 8.86 3.38
CA ASP A 27 5.67 8.62 4.56
C ASP A 27 6.11 7.42 5.41
N ILE A 28 6.76 6.46 4.75
CA ILE A 28 7.34 5.29 5.41
C ILE A 28 8.84 5.56 5.46
N ALA A 29 9.23 6.59 6.20
CA ALA A 29 10.63 6.99 6.33
C ALA A 29 11.45 5.87 6.98
N ALA A 30 12.14 5.10 6.15
CA ALA A 30 13.22 4.20 6.57
C ALA A 30 14.54 4.96 6.79
N SER A 31 14.50 6.25 7.17
CA SER A 31 15.67 7.07 7.45
C SER A 31 16.51 6.59 8.66
N GLN A 32 16.22 5.39 9.17
CA GLN A 32 16.98 4.72 10.22
C GLN A 32 17.62 3.39 9.81
N ASP A 33 17.26 2.76 8.68
CA ASP A 33 18.10 1.73 8.03
C ASP A 33 17.47 1.21 6.72
N LEU A 34 18.10 1.46 5.58
CA LEU A 34 17.92 0.69 4.33
C LEU A 34 19.29 0.24 3.80
N ASP A 35 20.16 -0.19 4.71
CA ASP A 35 21.27 -1.10 4.46
C ASP A 35 21.15 -2.31 5.40
N ASP A 36 20.44 -3.34 4.93
CA ASP A 36 20.88 -4.70 5.22
C ASP A 36 20.73 -5.51 3.94
N VAL A 37 21.64 -5.25 3.01
CA VAL A 37 21.85 -6.08 1.84
C VAL A 37 22.55 -7.36 2.31
N THR A 38 21.82 -8.33 2.87
CA THR A 38 22.42 -9.65 3.15
C THR A 38 22.76 -10.36 1.85
N GLY A 39 24.00 -10.21 1.39
CA GLY A 39 24.45 -10.86 0.17
C GLY A 39 25.91 -10.63 -0.24
N TYR A 40 26.87 -10.43 0.68
CA TYR A 40 28.28 -10.55 0.31
C TYR A 40 29.14 -11.36 1.27
N ALA A 41 29.95 -12.25 0.71
CA ALA A 41 30.99 -12.99 1.40
C ALA A 41 32.22 -12.09 1.61
N GLY A 42 32.37 -11.56 2.82
CA GLY A 42 33.60 -10.84 3.23
C GLY A 42 33.40 -9.54 3.99
N ALA A 43 32.17 -9.05 4.15
CA ALA A 43 31.88 -7.98 5.09
C ALA A 43 31.90 -8.54 6.52
N THR A 44 32.69 -7.94 7.41
CA THR A 44 32.68 -8.29 8.85
C THR A 44 31.68 -7.38 9.54
N GLU A 45 30.48 -7.90 9.78
CA GLU A 45 29.46 -7.21 10.57
C GLU A 45 29.86 -7.20 12.05
N THR A 46 30.02 -6.01 12.64
CA THR A 46 30.43 -5.89 14.06
C THR A 46 29.23 -5.91 15.02
N ASP A 47 28.00 -6.05 14.50
CA ASP A 47 26.80 -6.22 15.31
C ASP A 47 25.73 -7.00 14.52
N ASN A 48 25.71 -8.33 14.65
CA ASN A 48 24.71 -9.24 14.07
C ASN A 48 23.31 -9.11 14.72
N THR A 49 22.97 -7.92 15.20
CA THR A 49 21.76 -7.66 15.98
C THR A 49 21.04 -6.39 15.54
N LEU A 50 21.03 -6.09 14.23
CA LEU A 50 20.01 -5.19 13.68
C LEU A 50 18.67 -5.92 13.67
N THR A 51 18.02 -5.91 14.84
CA THR A 51 16.65 -6.36 14.99
C THR A 51 15.79 -5.58 14.01
N LEU A 52 15.11 -6.31 13.11
CA LEU A 52 13.84 -6.14 12.38
C LEU A 52 12.87 -4.94 12.69
N ALA A 53 13.27 -3.92 13.44
CA ALA A 53 12.42 -2.91 14.08
C ALA A 53 12.54 -1.51 13.47
N ALA A 54 13.24 -1.33 12.35
CA ALA A 54 13.44 0.00 11.76
C ALA A 54 12.20 0.54 11.01
N ILE A 55 11.22 -0.29 10.63
CA ILE A 55 10.06 0.14 9.82
C ILE A 55 8.75 -0.36 10.44
N ALA A 56 8.48 -0.01 11.70
CA ALA A 56 7.14 -0.14 12.28
C ALA A 56 6.41 1.20 12.18
N ALA A 57 5.97 1.56 10.97
CA ALA A 57 5.29 2.82 10.71
C ALA A 57 3.77 2.63 10.68
N ARG A 58 3.06 3.48 11.42
CA ARG A 58 1.60 3.56 11.34
C ARG A 58 1.22 4.50 10.21
N ILE A 59 0.36 4.03 9.32
CA ILE A 59 -0.23 4.86 8.27
C ILE A 59 -1.56 5.40 8.81
N GLU A 60 -1.81 6.69 8.63
CA GLU A 60 -3.01 7.35 9.15
C GLU A 60 -4.30 6.69 8.66
N HIS A 61 -4.28 6.23 7.40
CA HIS A 61 -5.36 5.51 6.74
C HIS A 61 -4.79 4.31 5.96
N PRO A 62 -5.54 3.21 5.78
CA PRO A 62 -5.05 2.11 4.96
C PRO A 62 -4.72 2.55 3.52
N ARG A 63 -3.48 2.37 3.06
CA ARG A 63 -3.03 2.78 1.72
C ARG A 63 -2.20 1.70 1.06
N ASN A 64 -2.20 1.65 -0.27
CA ASN A 64 -1.24 0.82 -0.97
C ASN A 64 0.17 1.39 -0.83
N VAL A 65 1.18 0.53 -0.95
CA VAL A 65 2.59 0.95 -0.94
C VAL A 65 3.07 1.23 -2.36
N VAL A 66 4.00 2.17 -2.49
CA VAL A 66 4.74 2.48 -3.71
C VAL A 66 6.23 2.31 -3.42
N ILE A 67 6.93 1.57 -4.28
CA ILE A 67 8.38 1.42 -4.22
C ILE A 67 8.98 2.20 -5.36
N THR A 68 9.83 3.19 -5.06
CA THR A 68 10.54 3.95 -6.07
C THR A 68 11.99 3.53 -6.08
N VAL A 69 12.49 3.14 -7.26
CA VAL A 69 13.87 2.73 -7.45
C VAL A 69 14.59 3.79 -8.30
N THR A 70 15.56 4.44 -7.70
CA THR A 70 16.52 5.31 -8.38
C THR A 70 17.76 4.47 -8.66
N ALA A 71 17.99 4.10 -9.92
CA ALA A 71 19.19 3.37 -10.30
C ALA A 71 20.31 4.37 -10.64
N GLY A 72 21.37 4.39 -9.84
CA GLY A 72 22.58 5.20 -10.03
C GLY A 72 23.51 4.67 -11.11
N GLY A 73 23.05 3.71 -11.91
CA GLY A 73 23.81 2.99 -12.93
C GLY A 73 24.43 1.67 -12.45
N GLY A 74 24.40 1.40 -11.14
CA GLY A 74 24.89 0.16 -10.54
C GLY A 74 23.87 -0.97 -10.54
N LEU A 75 22.61 -0.66 -10.23
CA LEU A 75 21.49 -1.59 -10.33
C LEU A 75 21.03 -1.75 -11.77
N THR A 76 21.23 -2.95 -12.34
CA THR A 76 20.89 -3.25 -13.73
C THR A 76 19.61 -4.07 -13.90
N GLY A 77 18.97 -4.53 -12.82
CA GLY A 77 17.75 -5.34 -12.90
C GLY A 77 17.54 -6.27 -11.71
N GLY A 78 16.57 -7.19 -11.86
CA GLY A 78 16.39 -8.36 -11.00
C GLY A 78 15.84 -8.11 -9.58
N ALA A 79 15.91 -6.87 -9.08
CA ALA A 79 15.52 -6.55 -7.72
C ALA A 79 14.06 -6.91 -7.45
N LYS A 80 13.83 -7.61 -6.34
CA LYS A 80 12.53 -8.01 -5.84
C LYS A 80 12.34 -7.44 -4.46
N PHE A 81 11.10 -7.10 -4.15
CA PHE A 81 10.72 -6.51 -2.88
C PHE A 81 9.57 -7.28 -2.26
N ALA A 82 9.53 -7.36 -0.94
CA ALA A 82 8.37 -7.84 -0.19
C ALA A 82 8.08 -6.88 0.94
N VAL A 83 6.86 -6.36 0.97
CA VAL A 83 6.35 -5.52 2.05
C VAL A 83 5.45 -6.36 2.93
N TYR A 84 5.73 -6.35 4.23
CA TYR A 84 4.96 -7.04 5.26
C TYR A 84 4.37 -6.00 6.20
N GLY A 85 3.14 -6.26 6.66
CA GLY A 85 2.49 -5.34 7.56
C GLY A 85 1.15 -5.84 8.05
N THR A 86 0.37 -4.93 8.62
CA THR A 86 -1.02 -5.18 8.98
C THR A 86 -1.93 -4.55 7.94
N GLY A 87 -2.83 -5.33 7.35
CA GLY A 87 -3.79 -4.87 6.34
C GLY A 87 -4.99 -4.16 6.94
N LEU A 88 -5.89 -3.69 6.07
CA LEU A 88 -7.08 -2.90 6.47
C LEU A 88 -8.01 -3.62 7.47
N GLN A 89 -8.00 -4.96 7.51
CA GLN A 89 -8.81 -5.76 8.45
C GLN A 89 -8.08 -6.08 9.77
N GLY A 90 -6.90 -5.51 10.03
CA GLY A 90 -6.13 -5.81 11.23
C GLY A 90 -5.38 -7.16 11.20
N VAL A 91 -5.34 -7.82 10.04
CA VAL A 91 -4.63 -9.09 9.84
C VAL A 91 -3.29 -8.86 9.16
N LYS A 92 -2.32 -9.75 9.36
CA LYS A 92 -1.02 -9.66 8.68
C LYS A 92 -1.17 -9.93 7.18
N VAL A 93 -0.56 -9.06 6.38
CA VAL A 93 -0.59 -9.12 4.91
C VAL A 93 0.80 -8.92 4.33
N ARG A 94 0.97 -9.34 3.07
CA ARG A 94 2.22 -9.27 2.32
C ARG A 94 1.94 -8.93 0.87
N GLU A 95 2.75 -8.06 0.27
CA GLU A 95 2.76 -7.80 -1.18
C GLU A 95 4.20 -7.90 -1.71
N GLU A 96 4.36 -8.57 -2.85
CA GLU A 96 5.65 -8.69 -3.55
C GLU A 96 5.68 -7.81 -4.80
N PHE A 97 6.86 -7.28 -5.11
CA PHE A 97 7.13 -6.41 -6.23
C PHE A 97 8.35 -6.92 -6.99
N THR A 98 8.39 -6.71 -8.30
CA THR A 98 9.55 -7.03 -9.13
C THR A 98 9.94 -5.80 -9.94
N TYR A 99 11.21 -5.43 -9.84
CA TYR A 99 11.85 -4.43 -10.65
C TYR A 99 12.51 -5.11 -11.85
N VAL A 100 12.11 -4.71 -13.06
CA VAL A 100 12.46 -5.44 -14.28
C VAL A 100 13.59 -4.76 -15.07
N THR A 101 13.70 -3.43 -15.02
CA THR A 101 14.78 -2.52 -15.50
C THR A 101 14.17 -1.15 -15.83
N SER A 102 14.95 -0.06 -15.71
CA SER A 102 14.57 1.36 -15.81
C SER A 102 13.89 1.93 -14.56
N ALA A 103 14.38 3.10 -14.10
CA ALA A 103 13.87 3.79 -12.91
C ALA A 103 12.35 3.99 -13.03
N ALA A 104 11.60 3.46 -12.08
CA ALA A 104 10.15 3.56 -12.06
C ALA A 104 9.61 3.37 -10.64
N ALA A 105 8.48 4.03 -10.37
CA ALA A 105 7.66 3.78 -9.20
C ALA A 105 6.79 2.54 -9.46
N ILE A 106 6.91 1.52 -8.60
CA ILE A 106 6.10 0.30 -8.64
C ILE A 106 4.97 0.46 -7.64
N THR A 107 3.73 0.51 -8.13
CA THR A 107 2.54 0.77 -7.30
C THR A 107 1.83 -0.52 -6.92
N GLY A 108 1.76 -0.80 -5.62
CA GLY A 108 1.07 -1.95 -5.06
C GLY A 108 -0.45 -1.84 -5.12
N ASN A 109 -1.14 -2.90 -4.71
CA ASN A 109 -2.59 -2.97 -4.64
C ASN A 109 -3.09 -3.25 -3.22
N VAL A 110 -2.28 -3.89 -2.38
CA VAL A 110 -2.69 -4.27 -1.03
C VAL A 110 -2.67 -3.03 -0.15
N PRO A 111 -3.79 -2.66 0.51
CA PRO A 111 -3.79 -1.56 1.46
C PRO A 111 -3.26 -2.01 2.82
N PHE A 112 -2.22 -1.32 3.31
CA PHE A 112 -1.61 -1.51 4.61
C PHE A 112 -2.09 -0.43 5.58
N LEU A 113 -2.45 -0.82 6.79
CA LEU A 113 -2.64 0.07 7.93
C LEU A 113 -1.32 0.36 8.65
N THR A 114 -0.46 -0.66 8.73
CA THR A 114 0.93 -0.51 9.19
C THR A 114 1.83 -1.27 8.23
N VAL A 115 3.04 -0.74 8.00
CA VAL A 115 4.14 -1.52 7.45
C VAL A 115 5.03 -1.90 8.63
N ASP A 116 5.41 -3.17 8.67
CA ASP A 116 6.27 -3.72 9.72
C ASP A 116 7.68 -4.02 9.20
N ARG A 117 7.80 -4.39 7.92
CA ARG A 117 9.07 -4.78 7.30
C ARG A 117 9.02 -4.66 5.79
N VAL A 118 10.12 -4.23 5.19
CA VAL A 118 10.40 -4.37 3.76
C VAL A 118 11.63 -5.23 3.57
N SER A 119 11.61 -6.15 2.61
CA SER A 119 12.76 -6.99 2.25
C SER A 119 13.10 -6.78 0.79
N VAL A 120 14.39 -6.72 0.46
CA VAL A 120 14.91 -6.56 -0.91
C VAL A 120 15.86 -7.72 -1.23
N TRP A 121 15.76 -8.29 -2.42
CA TRP A 121 16.67 -9.37 -2.85
C TRP A 121 16.77 -9.45 -4.37
N GLY A 122 17.75 -10.22 -4.87
CA GLY A 122 17.86 -10.52 -6.30
C GLY A 122 18.35 -9.37 -7.17
N CYS A 123 18.93 -8.31 -6.57
CA CYS A 123 19.53 -7.21 -7.29
C CYS A 123 20.64 -7.69 -8.22
N GLU A 124 20.61 -7.25 -9.47
CA GLU A 124 21.63 -7.52 -10.48
C GLU A 124 22.49 -6.27 -10.72
N GLY A 125 23.77 -6.47 -11.05
CA GLY A 125 24.73 -5.39 -11.29
C GLY A 125 25.66 -5.16 -10.09
N THR A 126 26.36 -4.02 -10.10
CA THR A 126 27.28 -3.61 -9.03
C THR A 126 26.70 -2.37 -8.37
N LEU A 127 25.99 -2.56 -7.26
CA LEU A 127 25.32 -1.46 -6.56
C LEU A 127 26.30 -0.37 -6.13
N THR A 128 25.87 0.88 -6.29
CA THR A 128 26.58 2.07 -5.82
C THR A 128 25.73 2.82 -4.79
N THR A 129 26.30 3.83 -4.14
CA THR A 129 25.58 4.70 -3.20
C THR A 129 24.47 5.53 -3.86
N ASP A 130 24.47 5.61 -5.19
CA ASP A 130 23.45 6.33 -5.96
C ASP A 130 22.25 5.43 -6.30
N ASP A 131 22.34 4.13 -6.03
CA ASP A 131 21.20 3.20 -6.12
C ASP A 131 20.35 3.31 -4.85
N VAL A 132 19.20 3.95 -4.96
CA VAL A 132 18.31 4.25 -3.82
C VAL A 132 16.95 3.61 -4.03
N VAL A 133 16.44 2.97 -2.98
CA VAL A 133 15.07 2.49 -2.91
C VAL A 133 14.33 3.30 -1.87
N THR A 134 13.22 3.92 -2.26
CA THR A 134 12.30 4.56 -1.31
C THR A 134 10.97 3.81 -1.26
N VAL A 135 10.37 3.81 -0.08
CA VAL A 135 9.07 3.18 0.17
C VAL A 135 8.13 4.26 0.66
N GLY A 136 7.04 4.43 -0.07
CA GLY A 136 6.03 5.43 0.22
C GLY A 136 4.61 4.86 0.15
N VAL A 137 3.61 5.72 0.32
CA VAL A 137 2.20 5.36 0.16
C VAL A 137 1.65 5.90 -1.16
N GLY A 138 0.83 5.09 -1.84
CA GLY A 138 0.23 5.43 -3.12
C GLY A 138 -1.21 5.91 -3.03
N ALA A 139 -1.80 6.29 -4.17
CA ALA A 139 -3.14 6.90 -4.26
C ALA A 139 -4.32 5.99 -3.94
N LYS A 140 -4.12 4.68 -3.77
CA LYS A 140 -5.20 3.75 -3.50
C LYS A 140 -5.51 3.76 -2.01
N ILE A 141 -6.74 4.13 -1.68
CA ILE A 141 -7.28 4.18 -0.33
C ILE A 141 -7.96 2.85 -0.03
N GLY A 142 -7.60 2.18 1.05
CA GLY A 142 -8.27 0.99 1.52
C GLY A 142 -9.62 1.34 2.14
N LEU A 143 -10.69 0.70 1.66
CA LEU A 143 -12.05 0.88 2.16
C LEU A 143 -12.34 -0.16 3.26
N PRO A 144 -12.66 0.26 4.49
CA PRO A 144 -12.95 -0.64 5.60
C PRO A 144 -14.04 -1.68 5.28
N ARG A 145 -13.70 -2.97 5.41
CA ARG A 145 -14.61 -4.10 5.16
C ARG A 145 -14.26 -5.27 6.08
N GLY A 146 -15.21 -6.17 6.32
CA GLY A 146 -14.95 -7.45 6.99
C GLY A 146 -14.02 -8.36 6.17
N LEU A 147 -13.45 -9.39 6.82
CA LEU A 147 -12.55 -10.36 6.15
C LEU A 147 -13.25 -11.14 5.02
N ASP A 148 -14.53 -11.44 5.18
CA ASP A 148 -15.35 -12.16 4.17
C ASP A 148 -16.23 -11.22 3.35
N GLU A 149 -15.89 -9.92 3.32
CA GLU A 149 -16.65 -8.90 2.60
C GLU A 149 -15.93 -8.42 1.35
N GLU A 150 -16.69 -8.26 0.27
CA GLU A 150 -16.26 -7.58 -0.95
C GLU A 150 -16.82 -6.16 -0.97
N VAL A 151 -16.06 -5.19 -1.49
CA VAL A 151 -16.62 -3.87 -1.82
C VAL A 151 -17.33 -3.99 -3.16
N VAL A 152 -18.61 -3.64 -3.21
CA VAL A 152 -19.42 -3.78 -4.42
C VAL A 152 -19.36 -2.52 -5.26
N ASP A 153 -19.63 -1.36 -4.66
CA ASP A 153 -19.69 -0.10 -5.40
C ASP A 153 -19.51 1.13 -4.51
N ILE A 154 -19.12 2.24 -5.13
CA ILE A 154 -19.14 3.58 -4.52
C ILE A 154 -20.47 4.23 -4.90
N ILE A 155 -21.32 4.45 -3.89
CA ILE A 155 -22.66 5.00 -4.09
C ILE A 155 -22.63 6.52 -4.14
N LYS A 156 -21.73 7.13 -3.35
CA LYS A 156 -21.63 8.58 -3.23
C LYS A 156 -20.21 8.99 -2.84
N GLU A 157 -19.77 10.10 -3.41
CA GLU A 157 -18.54 10.78 -3.05
C GLU A 157 -18.84 12.24 -2.72
N ARG A 158 -18.22 12.75 -1.66
CA ARG A 158 -18.22 14.17 -1.34
C ARG A 158 -16.79 14.61 -1.11
N PHE A 159 -16.41 15.69 -1.78
CA PHE A 159 -15.08 16.25 -1.70
C PHE A 159 -15.15 17.69 -1.22
N ASN A 160 -14.51 17.97 -0.09
CA ASN A 160 -14.53 19.26 0.60
C ASN A 160 -15.94 19.83 0.80
N GLY A 161 -16.87 18.99 1.28
CA GLY A 161 -18.27 19.39 1.48
C GLY A 161 -19.15 19.37 0.22
N VAL A 162 -18.57 19.23 -0.98
CA VAL A 162 -19.32 19.24 -2.25
C VAL A 162 -19.58 17.82 -2.73
N GLU A 163 -20.84 17.50 -2.96
CA GLU A 163 -21.24 16.21 -3.54
C GLU A 163 -20.83 16.14 -5.01
N ILE A 164 -20.15 15.07 -5.38
CA ILE A 164 -19.66 14.82 -6.73
C ILE A 164 -20.01 13.40 -7.16
N ALA A 165 -20.12 13.18 -8.47
CA ALA A 165 -20.31 11.85 -9.00
C ALA A 165 -19.06 10.99 -8.72
N PRO A 166 -19.20 9.78 -8.16
CA PRO A 166 -18.10 8.84 -8.04
C PRO A 166 -17.51 8.57 -9.43
N SER A 167 -16.25 8.95 -9.62
CA SER A 167 -15.55 8.87 -10.91
C SER A 167 -14.14 8.29 -10.78
N GLY A 168 -13.74 7.96 -9.57
CA GLY A 168 -12.50 7.26 -9.29
C GLY A 168 -12.54 5.79 -9.70
N THR A 169 -11.43 5.11 -9.47
CA THR A 169 -11.27 3.69 -9.82
C THR A 169 -11.43 2.81 -8.58
N LEU A 170 -12.45 1.96 -8.56
CA LEU A 170 -12.65 0.93 -7.53
C LEU A 170 -12.00 -0.38 -7.94
N ASN A 171 -11.11 -0.90 -7.08
CA ASN A 171 -10.61 -2.27 -7.17
C ASN A 171 -11.27 -3.14 -6.10
N ARG A 172 -12.22 -3.98 -6.54
CA ARG A 172 -13.02 -4.85 -5.66
C ARG A 172 -12.20 -5.95 -5.01
N GLN A 173 -11.21 -6.48 -5.72
CA GLN A 173 -10.33 -7.55 -5.23
C GLN A 173 -9.61 -7.10 -3.95
N TYR A 174 -8.97 -5.92 -3.99
CA TYR A 174 -8.21 -5.41 -2.85
C TYR A 174 -9.03 -4.50 -1.93
N GLY A 175 -10.25 -4.14 -2.34
CA GLY A 175 -11.10 -3.23 -1.58
C GLY A 175 -10.53 -1.82 -1.51
N THR A 176 -9.90 -1.38 -2.61
CA THR A 176 -9.26 -0.06 -2.67
C THR A 176 -9.96 0.86 -3.65
N TYR A 177 -9.98 2.15 -3.36
CA TYR A 177 -10.50 3.19 -4.26
C TYR A 177 -9.44 4.26 -4.50
N THR A 178 -9.29 4.66 -5.76
CA THR A 178 -8.49 5.83 -6.14
C THR A 178 -9.43 6.93 -6.59
N PRO A 179 -9.66 7.96 -5.76
CA PRO A 179 -10.47 9.11 -6.14
C PRO A 179 -9.92 9.81 -7.38
N ALA A 180 -10.80 10.34 -8.24
CA ALA A 180 -10.40 11.23 -9.33
C ALA A 180 -10.06 12.64 -8.83
N SER A 181 -10.63 13.04 -7.69
CA SER A 181 -10.37 14.30 -7.00
C SER A 181 -8.92 14.39 -6.54
N THR A 182 -8.30 15.57 -6.66
CA THR A 182 -6.93 15.82 -6.19
C THR A 182 -6.87 15.81 -4.67
N LEU A 183 -6.33 14.73 -4.10
CA LEU A 183 -6.07 14.61 -2.68
C LEU A 183 -4.81 15.42 -2.34
N ASP A 184 -4.98 16.58 -1.71
CA ASP A 184 -3.91 17.55 -1.40
C ASP A 184 -3.64 17.68 0.10
N GLY A 185 -4.22 16.81 0.93
CA GLY A 185 -4.08 16.83 2.38
C GLY A 185 -4.90 17.93 3.08
N THR A 186 -5.45 18.90 2.33
CA THR A 186 -6.19 20.03 2.90
C THR A 186 -7.70 19.83 2.87
N LYS A 187 -8.19 19.02 1.93
CA LYS A 187 -9.61 18.80 1.68
C LYS A 187 -10.09 17.45 2.22
N ALA A 188 -11.28 17.46 2.81
CA ALA A 188 -11.91 16.23 3.27
C ALA A 188 -12.45 15.40 2.11
N LEU A 189 -12.36 14.07 2.22
CA LEU A 189 -12.99 13.10 1.32
C LEU A 189 -13.97 12.24 2.12
N GLU A 190 -15.22 12.21 1.71
CA GLU A 190 -16.25 11.34 2.29
C GLU A 190 -16.76 10.37 1.22
N LEU A 191 -16.82 9.08 1.55
CA LEU A 191 -17.28 8.04 0.64
C LEU A 191 -18.40 7.23 1.30
N TRP A 192 -19.46 6.98 0.54
CA TRP A 192 -20.45 5.96 0.86
C TRP A 192 -20.31 4.83 -0.14
N TYR A 193 -20.19 3.62 0.36
CA TYR A 193 -19.95 2.43 -0.45
C TYR A 193 -20.69 1.25 0.11
N THR A 194 -20.97 0.28 -0.74
CA THR A 194 -21.60 -0.97 -0.33
C THR A 194 -20.58 -2.08 -0.20
N THR A 195 -20.79 -2.92 0.80
CA THR A 195 -20.05 -4.17 1.00
C THR A 195 -21.01 -5.34 0.93
N LYS A 196 -20.52 -6.49 0.48
CA LYS A 196 -21.29 -7.72 0.34
C LYS A 196 -20.60 -8.86 1.07
N LYS A 197 -21.36 -9.58 1.91
CA LYS A 197 -20.97 -10.85 2.50
C LYS A 197 -21.85 -11.97 1.97
N VAL A 198 -21.23 -13.00 1.41
CA VAL A 198 -21.93 -14.23 1.03
C VAL A 198 -22.11 -15.09 2.27
N LEU A 199 -23.34 -15.55 2.52
CA LEU A 199 -23.64 -16.40 3.66
C LEU A 199 -23.55 -17.87 3.25
N THR A 200 -22.57 -18.56 3.80
CA THR A 200 -22.43 -20.01 3.71
C THR A 200 -23.24 -20.65 4.84
N TRP A 201 -24.36 -21.30 4.47
CA TRP A 201 -25.14 -22.15 5.38
C TRP A 201 -25.17 -23.56 4.80
#